data_AF-A0A5C8FSF0-F1
#
_entry.id   AF-A0A5C8FSF0-F1
#
_cell.length_a   1.000
_cell.length_b   1.000
_cell.length_c   1.000
_cell.angle_alpha   90.00
_cell.angle_beta   90.00
_cell.angle_gamma   90.00
#
_symmetry.space_group_name_H-M   'P 1'
#
loop_
_entity.id
_entity.type
_entity.pdbx_description
1 polymer ?
#
loop_
_entity_poly.entity_id
_entity_poly.type
_entity_poly.pdbx_seq_one_letter_code
_entity_poly.pdbx_strand_id
1 'polypeptide(L)' 'MRYKKMDEKEKQLIKDVFNLMGQYSAWRLRDKTHQEDPWKNNYIRGKKNVKIPKDDIKKYFKKYVENE' A
#
# COMPACT_ATOMS: atom_id res chain seq x y z
N MET A 1 -24.21 3.48 9.06
CA MET A 1 -22.80 3.84 8.81
C MET A 1 -22.77 4.74 7.57
N ARG A 2 -22.36 6.01 7.69
CA ARG A 2 -22.40 6.98 6.59
C ARG A 2 -21.00 7.04 5.98
N TYR A 3 -20.83 6.58 4.74
CA TYR A 3 -19.53 6.64 4.05
C TYR A 3 -19.18 8.11 3.77
N LYS A 4 -17.97 8.54 4.13
CA LYS A 4 -17.45 9.86 3.77
C LYS A 4 -17.30 9.90 2.24
N LYS A 5 -17.84 10.93 1.61
CA LYS A 5 -17.64 11.16 0.17
C LYS A 5 -16.16 11.54 -0.05
N MET A 6 -15.49 10.83 -0.95
CA MET A 6 -14.12 11.17 -1.33
C MET A 6 -14.08 12.49 -2.10
N ASP A 7 -13.07 13.32 -1.81
CA ASP A 7 -12.80 14.52 -2.59
C ASP A 7 -12.12 14.16 -3.93
N GLU A 8 -11.96 15.15 -4.82
CA GLU A 8 -11.41 14.90 -6.15
C GLU A 8 -9.92 14.53 -6.10
N LYS A 9 -9.16 14.99 -5.10
CA LYS A 9 -7.75 14.61 -4.94
C LYS A 9 -7.63 13.14 -4.52
N GLU A 10 -8.44 12.70 -3.57
CA GLU A 10 -8.53 11.31 -3.13
C GLU A 10 -8.88 10.38 -4.31
N LYS A 11 -9.84 10.79 -5.17
CA LYS A 11 -10.21 10.04 -6.38
C LYS A 11 -9.09 9.98 -7.41
N GLN A 12 -8.40 11.11 -7.64
CA GLN A 12 -7.31 11.15 -8.61
C GLN A 12 -6.15 10.25 -8.17
N LEU A 13 -5.77 10.32 -6.89
CA LEU A 13 -4.74 9.45 -6.32
C LEU A 13 -5.08 7.96 -6.52
N ILE A 14 -6.34 7.57 -6.29
CA ILE A 14 -6.77 6.18 -6.51
C ILE A 14 -6.63 5.78 -7.99
N LYS A 15 -6.99 6.66 -8.93
CA LYS A 15 -6.83 6.40 -10.36
C LYS A 15 -5.36 6.26 -10.74
N ASP A 16 -4.49 7.11 -10.22
CA ASP A 16 -3.06 7.08 -10.52
C ASP A 16 -2.42 5.78 -10.00
N VAL A 17 -2.74 5.38 -8.77
CA VAL A 17 -2.32 4.10 -8.20
C VAL A 17 -2.86 2.92 -9.03
N PHE A 18 -4.12 2.97 -9.44
CA PHE A 18 -4.73 1.93 -10.26
C PHE A 18 -4.04 1.80 -11.62
N ASN A 19 -3.78 2.91 -12.31
CA ASN A 19 -3.11 2.91 -13.60
C ASN A 19 -1.66 2.41 -13.48
N LEU A 20 -0.95 2.78 -12.42
CA LEU A 20 0.43 2.36 -12.18
C LEU A 20 0.54 0.88 -11.81
N MET A 21 -0.35 0.39 -10.95
CA MET A 21 -0.25 -0.97 -10.40
C MET A 21 -1.06 -1.99 -11.19
N GLY A 22 -2.10 -1.56 -11.91
CA GLY A 22 -3.00 -2.40 -12.68
C GLY A 22 -2.34 -3.13 -13.86
N GLN A 23 -1.15 -2.69 -14.28
CA GLN A 23 -0.33 -3.40 -15.27
C GLN A 23 0.26 -4.72 -14.75
N TYR A 24 0.29 -4.92 -13.43
CA TYR A 24 0.85 -6.12 -12.81
C TYR A 24 -0.25 -7.14 -12.54
N SER A 25 0.05 -8.42 -12.78
CA SER A 25 -0.82 -9.50 -12.32
C SER A 25 -0.91 -9.54 -10.79
N ALA A 26 -2.01 -10.08 -10.25
CA ALA A 26 -2.20 -10.23 -8.81
C ALA A 26 -1.02 -10.97 -8.14
N TRP A 27 -0.48 -11.99 -8.81
CA TRP A 27 0.66 -12.76 -8.31
C TRP A 27 1.95 -11.93 -8.28
N ARG A 28 2.19 -11.12 -9.32
CA ARG A 28 3.34 -10.21 -9.38
C ARG A 28 3.26 -9.11 -8.31
N LEU A 29 2.06 -8.57 -8.05
CA LEU A 29 1.85 -7.62 -6.96
C LEU A 29 2.14 -8.25 -5.60
N ARG A 30 1.68 -9.48 -5.37
CA ARG A 30 1.99 -10.22 -4.14
C ARG A 30 3.50 -10.33 -3.93
N ASP A 31 4.22 -10.83 -4.93
CA ASP A 31 5.66 -11.06 -4.80
C ASP A 31 6.44 -9.77 -4.58
N LYS A 32 6.03 -8.68 -5.26
CA LYS A 32 6.57 -7.33 -5.01
C LYS A 32 6.39 -6.91 -3.56
N THR A 33 5.17 -7.03 -3.01
CA THR A 33 4.90 -6.67 -1.62
C THR A 33 5.76 -7.49 -0.64
N HIS A 34 6.04 -8.77 -0.93
CA HIS A 34 6.93 -9.59 -0.09
C HIS A 34 8.40 -9.13 -0.14
N GLN A 35 8.75 -8.27 -1.08
CA GLN A 35 10.09 -7.69 -1.24
C GLN A 35 10.20 -6.25 -0.73
N GLU A 36 9.15 -5.69 -0.16
CA GLU A 36 9.09 -4.28 0.23
C GLU A 36 8.79 -4.13 1.73
N ASP A 37 9.22 -3.00 2.29
CA ASP A 37 8.64 -2.51 3.54
C ASP A 37 7.19 -2.07 3.26
N PRO A 38 6.24 -2.24 4.18
CA PRO A 38 6.40 -2.67 5.56
C PRO A 38 6.32 -4.19 5.76
N TRP A 39 6.09 -4.98 4.70
CA TRP A 39 5.93 -6.43 4.83
C TRP A 39 7.20 -7.10 5.34
N LYS A 40 8.37 -6.76 4.77
CA LYS A 40 9.67 -7.33 5.18
C LYS A 40 9.94 -7.15 6.67
N ASN A 41 9.72 -5.94 7.19
CA ASN A 41 9.97 -5.61 8.59
C ASN A 41 9.00 -6.28 9.57
N ASN A 42 7.81 -6.66 9.10
CA ASN A 42 6.75 -7.22 9.93
C ASN A 42 6.54 -8.72 9.69
N TYR A 43 7.26 -9.34 8.75
CA TYR A 43 7.15 -10.76 8.48
C TYR A 43 7.81 -11.57 9.59
N ILE A 44 7.04 -12.49 10.18
CA ILE A 44 7.54 -13.44 11.17
C ILE A 44 7.31 -14.85 10.64
N ARG A 45 8.40 -15.57 10.37
CA ARG A 45 8.34 -16.94 9.85
C ARG A 45 7.46 -17.82 10.75
N GLY A 46 6.50 -18.52 10.14
CA GLY A 46 5.58 -19.40 10.85
C GLY A 46 4.37 -18.72 11.50
N LYS A 47 4.30 -17.38 11.53
CA LYS A 47 3.12 -16.65 12.02
C LYS A 47 2.26 -16.15 10.87
N LYS A 48 0.94 -16.31 11.01
CA LYS A 48 -0.07 -15.77 10.10
C LYS A 48 -0.71 -14.53 10.73
N ASN A 49 -1.29 -13.67 9.90
CA ASN A 49 -2.06 -12.49 10.34
C ASN A 49 -1.26 -11.53 11.24
N VAL A 50 0.04 -11.41 11.00
CA VAL A 50 0.87 -10.43 11.72
C VAL A 50 0.41 -9.03 11.35
N LYS A 51 0.06 -8.23 12.35
CA LYS A 51 -0.40 -6.86 12.16
C LYS A 51 0.77 -5.98 11.76
N ILE A 52 0.62 -5.27 10.65
CA ILE A 52 1.55 -4.22 10.25
C ILE A 52 1.17 -2.92 10.98
N PRO A 53 2.09 -2.29 11.74
CA PRO A 53 1.85 -0.99 12.37
C PRO A 53 1.51 0.09 11.34
N LYS A 54 0.62 1.00 11.72
CA LYS A 54 0.27 2.15 10.87
C LYS A 54 1.48 3.04 10.56
N ASP A 55 2.42 3.14 11.49
CA ASP A 55 3.61 3.98 11.33
C ASP A 55 4.56 3.41 10.28
N ASP A 56 4.68 2.09 10.18
CA ASP A 56 5.47 1.43 9.13
C ASP A 56 4.85 1.64 7.75
N ILE A 57 3.51 1.55 7.65
CA ILE A 57 2.78 1.86 6.42
C ILE A 57 3.04 3.32 6.02
N LYS A 58 2.86 4.27 6.95
CA LYS A 58 3.11 5.70 6.69
C LYS A 58 4.54 5.94 6.25
N LYS A 59 5.52 5.38 6.97
CA LYS A 59 6.95 5.51 6.66
C LYS A 59 7.25 5.03 5.24
N TYR A 60 6.70 3.88 4.85
CA TYR A 60 6.90 3.35 3.50
C TYR A 60 6.31 4.24 2.42
N PHE A 61 5.06 4.68 2.58
CA PHE A 61 4.35 5.43 1.55
C PHE A 61 4.71 6.92 1.50
N LYS A 62 5.38 7.46 2.53
CA LYS A 62 5.85 8.85 2.57
C LYS A 62 6.65 9.25 1.33
N LYS A 63 7.49 8.33 0.81
CA LYS A 63 8.30 8.53 -0.41
C LYS A 63 7.50 8.78 -1.69
N TYR A 64 6.21 8.41 -1.71
CA TYR A 64 5.31 8.65 -2.84
C TYR A 64 4.51 9.94 -2.69
N VAL A 65 4.60 10.62 -1.55
CA VAL A 65 3.85 11.85 -1.23
C VAL A 65 4.77 13.07 -1.13
N GLU A 66 6.06 12.90 -0.79
CA GLU A 66 7.02 14.02 -0.63
C GLU A 66 7.69 14.49 -1.93
N ASN A 67 7.29 13.99 -3.09
CA ASN A 67 7.81 14.45 -4.39
C ASN A 67 6.87 15.47 -5.10
N GLU A 68 6.07 16.22 -4.35
CA GLU A 68 5.34 17.42 -4.83
C GLU A 68 6.06 18.71 -4.41
#